data_AF-A0A318Z2I5-F1
#
_entry.id   AF-A0A318Z2I5-F1
#
_cell.length_a   1.000
_cell.length_b   1.000
_cell.length_c   1.000
_cell.angle_alpha   90.00
_cell.angle_beta   90.00
_cell.angle_gamma   90.00
#
_symmetry.space_group_name_H-M   'P 1'
#
loop_
_entity.id
_entity.type
_entity.pdbx_description
1 polymer ?
#
loop_
_entity_poly.entity_id
_entity_poly.type
_entity_poly.pdbx_seq_one_letter_code
_entity_poly.pdbx_strand_id
1 'polypeptide(L)'
;MNDPLKQYLKFSDADRHPHTPALEVTLTAPRNFYTESPNLNLVTVTITRSKKHQEPKPTYFYWSPSTNEGFRVFRDSPSEGLMEVEVQSDCSSPITRQSNPLHLWYLGADDEAVSWDIPLGENLSRSVIKSEWITYELFWPGGEVHLWDWGSNDTNKENLEITELEAKSTPMTLPGGARFSFTLIEGSAPPPPPRPLTPPIVELDLSTLPADMEDTGEWESWRGDGVCGYALFEDEDVPRTVGTSDGFMSLQPNETWCKERKLGMVVDLPEDARGGEVMRHQFKGCKWTWWDWGIKEDHMDTIVMVVGFGVITKPADNDGRPEVVVPASNMVEFTVADRGR
;
A
#
# COMPACT_ATOMS: atom_id res chain seq x y z
N MET A 1 -7.12 -1.80 -35.70
CA MET A 1 -5.78 -2.42 -35.59
C MET A 1 -5.91 -3.66 -34.71
N ASN A 2 -5.30 -4.77 -35.09
CA ASN A 2 -5.27 -5.97 -34.24
C ASN A 2 -4.28 -5.73 -33.10
N ASP A 3 -4.70 -6.02 -31.87
CA ASP A 3 -3.83 -5.97 -30.70
C ASP A 3 -2.77 -7.10 -30.82
N PRO A 4 -1.47 -6.78 -30.93
CA PRO A 4 -0.41 -7.77 -31.13
C PRO A 4 -0.24 -8.72 -29.93
N LEU A 5 -0.69 -8.31 -28.74
CA LEU A 5 -0.62 -9.11 -27.53
C LEU A 5 -1.78 -10.08 -27.36
N LYS A 6 -2.82 -9.96 -28.19
CA LYS A 6 -4.02 -10.81 -28.13
C LYS A 6 -3.70 -12.30 -28.28
N GLN A 7 -2.68 -12.66 -29.05
CA GLN A 7 -2.23 -14.04 -29.23
C GLN A 7 -1.60 -14.67 -27.98
N TYR A 8 -1.22 -13.83 -27.00
CA TYR A 8 -0.59 -14.27 -25.75
C TYR A 8 -1.58 -14.37 -24.59
N LEU A 9 -2.86 -14.04 -24.82
CA LEU A 9 -3.94 -14.29 -23.87
C LEU A 9 -4.09 -15.80 -23.65
N LYS A 10 -4.01 -16.22 -22.40
CA LYS A 10 -4.34 -17.58 -21.94
C LYS A 10 -5.80 -17.68 -21.53
N PHE A 11 -6.28 -16.69 -20.80
CA PHE A 11 -7.65 -16.64 -20.30
C PHE A 11 -8.25 -15.24 -20.52
N SER A 12 -9.54 -15.21 -20.83
CA SER A 12 -10.30 -14.02 -21.15
C SER A 12 -11.62 -13.97 -20.37
N ASP A 13 -12.37 -12.88 -20.54
CA ASP A 13 -13.71 -12.72 -19.98
C ASP A 13 -14.67 -13.87 -20.38
N ALA A 14 -14.46 -14.48 -21.55
CA ALA A 14 -15.27 -15.58 -22.07
C ALA A 14 -15.03 -16.92 -21.37
N ASP A 15 -13.90 -17.07 -20.68
CA ASP A 15 -13.50 -18.31 -20.00
C ASP A 15 -14.04 -18.38 -18.56
N ARG A 16 -14.75 -17.34 -18.11
CA ARG A 16 -15.32 -17.25 -16.76
C ARG A 16 -16.39 -18.31 -16.55
N HIS A 17 -16.35 -18.94 -15.38
CA HIS A 17 -17.41 -19.82 -14.93
C HIS A 17 -18.53 -19.02 -14.25
N PRO A 18 -19.82 -19.25 -14.58
CA PRO A 18 -20.95 -18.42 -14.13
C PRO A 18 -21.27 -18.47 -12.63
N HIS A 19 -20.55 -19.30 -11.87
CA HIS A 19 -20.72 -19.46 -10.42
C HIS A 19 -19.43 -19.13 -9.65
N THR A 20 -18.52 -18.41 -10.31
CA THR A 20 -17.26 -17.95 -9.74
C THR A 20 -17.23 -16.43 -9.71
N PRO A 21 -16.47 -15.83 -8.78
CA PRO A 21 -16.34 -14.38 -8.72
C PRO A 21 -15.80 -13.82 -10.03
N ALA A 22 -16.48 -12.81 -10.57
CA ALA A 22 -16.05 -12.13 -11.77
C ALA A 22 -15.18 -10.92 -11.40
N LEU A 23 -13.86 -11.11 -11.44
CA LEU A 23 -12.87 -10.09 -11.08
C LEU A 23 -12.04 -9.67 -12.29
N GLU A 24 -11.56 -8.42 -12.31
CA GLU A 24 -10.74 -7.83 -13.37
C GLU A 24 -9.42 -7.33 -12.79
N VAL A 25 -8.33 -7.50 -13.55
CA VAL A 25 -6.99 -7.05 -13.18
C VAL A 25 -6.66 -5.76 -13.93
N THR A 26 -6.15 -4.77 -13.22
CA THR A 26 -5.51 -3.59 -13.81
C THR A 26 -4.10 -3.40 -13.22
N LEU A 27 -3.21 -2.81 -14.02
CA LEU A 27 -1.82 -2.57 -13.64
C LEU A 27 -1.52 -1.08 -13.81
N THR A 28 -0.88 -0.51 -12.80
CA THR A 28 -0.38 0.86 -12.82
C THR A 28 1.06 0.85 -12.33
N ALA A 29 1.96 1.55 -13.02
CA ALA A 29 3.36 1.62 -12.64
C ALA A 29 3.99 2.90 -13.21
N PRO A 30 5.11 3.36 -12.64
CA PRO A 30 5.88 4.44 -13.25
C PRO A 30 6.45 4.00 -14.60
N ARG A 31 6.65 4.96 -15.49
CA ARG A 31 7.25 4.71 -16.82
C ARG A 31 8.72 4.29 -16.70
N ASN A 32 9.44 4.77 -15.69
CA ASN A 32 10.86 4.57 -15.53
C ASN A 32 11.15 3.86 -14.20
N PHE A 33 11.93 2.79 -14.28
CA PHE A 33 12.50 2.08 -13.14
C PHE A 33 14.01 2.27 -13.11
N TYR A 34 14.61 2.13 -11.93
CA TYR A 34 16.03 2.45 -11.71
C TYR A 34 16.76 1.33 -10.98
N THR A 35 17.98 1.00 -11.42
CA THR A 35 18.73 -0.14 -10.85
C THR A 35 19.21 0.11 -9.42
N GLU A 36 19.51 1.35 -9.04
CA GLU A 36 19.97 1.71 -7.68
C GLU A 36 18.82 1.95 -6.70
N SER A 37 17.57 1.82 -7.15
CA SER A 37 16.38 2.00 -6.31
C SER A 37 15.39 0.83 -6.44
N PRO A 38 15.82 -0.42 -6.25
CA PRO A 38 14.99 -1.60 -6.48
C PRO A 38 13.74 -1.62 -5.59
N ASN A 39 13.82 -1.08 -4.37
CA ASN A 39 12.69 -1.00 -3.45
C ASN A 39 11.60 0.00 -3.88
N LEU A 40 11.92 0.92 -4.80
CA LEU A 40 10.98 1.89 -5.36
C LEU A 40 10.43 1.45 -6.72
N ASN A 41 10.96 0.35 -7.28
CA ASN A 41 10.47 -0.21 -8.54
C ASN A 41 9.22 -1.05 -8.28
N LEU A 42 8.13 -0.38 -7.96
CA LEU A 42 6.86 -1.00 -7.61
C LEU A 42 5.87 -0.95 -8.77
N VAL A 43 5.11 -2.03 -8.91
CA VAL A 43 3.97 -2.16 -9.81
C VAL A 43 2.74 -2.32 -8.95
N THR A 44 1.78 -1.40 -9.08
CA THR A 44 0.49 -1.50 -8.42
C THR A 44 -0.42 -2.41 -9.22
N VAL A 45 -0.84 -3.52 -8.59
CA VAL A 45 -1.86 -4.42 -9.11
C VAL A 45 -3.17 -4.09 -8.42
N THR A 46 -4.23 -3.93 -9.23
CA THR A 46 -5.56 -3.65 -8.72
C THR A 46 -6.53 -4.71 -9.22
N ILE A 47 -7.30 -5.27 -8.29
CA ILE A 47 -8.40 -6.19 -8.57
C ILE A 47 -9.71 -5.47 -8.34
N THR A 48 -10.59 -5.50 -9.34
CA THR A 48 -11.93 -4.89 -9.28
C THR A 48 -13.00 -5.91 -9.59
N ARG A 49 -14.23 -5.68 -9.13
CA ARG A 49 -15.39 -6.46 -9.59
C ARG A 49 -15.69 -6.13 -11.04
N SER A 50 -16.04 -7.14 -11.82
CA SER A 50 -16.44 -6.93 -13.21
C SER A 50 -17.74 -6.14 -13.27
N LYS A 51 -17.73 -5.05 -14.05
CA LYS A 51 -18.92 -4.20 -14.25
C LYS A 51 -20.05 -4.94 -14.98
N LYS A 52 -19.72 -5.97 -15.78
CA LYS A 52 -20.70 -6.74 -16.56
C LYS A 52 -21.34 -7.87 -15.75
N HIS A 53 -20.61 -8.43 -14.79
CA HIS A 53 -20.96 -9.64 -14.07
C HIS A 53 -20.84 -9.38 -12.56
N GLN A 54 -21.57 -8.38 -12.06
CA GLN A 54 -21.52 -8.05 -10.64
C GLN A 54 -22.23 -9.13 -9.83
N GLU A 55 -21.45 -9.81 -8.99
CA GLU A 55 -21.97 -10.54 -7.84
C GLU A 55 -21.64 -9.74 -6.57
N PRO A 56 -22.63 -9.30 -5.77
CA PRO A 56 -22.40 -8.47 -4.59
C PRO A 56 -21.90 -9.27 -3.38
N LYS A 57 -21.43 -10.50 -3.58
CA LYS A 57 -20.95 -11.35 -2.49
C LYS A 57 -19.49 -11.04 -2.16
N PRO A 58 -19.12 -10.95 -0.87
CA PRO A 58 -17.73 -10.88 -0.48
C PRO A 58 -16.93 -12.06 -1.04
N THR A 59 -15.66 -11.86 -1.37
CA THR A 59 -14.82 -12.89 -2.00
C THR A 59 -13.45 -12.93 -1.35
N TYR A 60 -13.01 -14.15 -1.02
CA TYR A 60 -11.64 -14.47 -0.66
C TYR A 60 -10.95 -15.18 -1.80
N PHE A 61 -9.70 -14.82 -2.07
CA PHE A 61 -8.89 -15.55 -3.02
C PHE A 61 -7.41 -15.44 -2.70
N TYR A 62 -6.67 -16.51 -2.93
CA TYR A 62 -5.22 -16.52 -2.82
C TYR A 62 -4.61 -16.33 -4.21
N TRP A 63 -3.90 -15.24 -4.41
CA TRP A 63 -3.25 -14.95 -5.68
C TRP A 63 -1.93 -14.21 -5.47
N SER A 64 -0.84 -14.82 -5.90
CA SER A 64 0.51 -14.27 -5.76
C SER A 64 1.22 -14.22 -7.11
N PRO A 65 0.86 -13.28 -8.00
CA PRO A 65 1.58 -13.15 -9.25
C PRO A 65 2.91 -12.42 -8.98
N SER A 66 4.04 -13.09 -9.20
CA SER A 66 5.31 -12.38 -9.35
C SER A 66 5.46 -11.94 -10.82
N THR A 67 6.12 -10.81 -11.07
CA THR A 67 6.46 -10.38 -12.45
C THR A 67 7.35 -11.39 -13.19
N ASN A 68 7.93 -12.36 -12.49
CA ASN A 68 8.82 -13.39 -13.05
C ASN A 68 8.06 -14.65 -13.52
N GLU A 69 6.83 -14.88 -13.08
CA GLU A 69 6.11 -16.15 -13.32
C GLU A 69 4.72 -15.95 -13.91
N GLY A 70 4.01 -14.91 -13.47
CA GLY A 70 2.64 -14.64 -13.91
C GLY A 70 2.57 -13.77 -15.17
N PHE A 71 3.55 -12.88 -15.33
CA PHE A 71 3.54 -11.86 -16.38
C PHE A 71 4.50 -12.24 -17.50
N ARG A 72 4.21 -11.72 -18.70
CA ARG A 72 5.06 -11.82 -19.88
C ARG A 72 5.61 -10.45 -20.20
N VAL A 73 6.85 -10.41 -20.67
CA VAL A 73 7.51 -9.15 -21.00
C VAL A 73 7.86 -9.13 -22.46
N PHE A 74 7.59 -8.00 -23.10
CA PHE A 74 7.86 -7.80 -24.51
C PHE A 74 8.68 -6.54 -24.70
N ARG A 75 9.74 -6.61 -25.49
CA ARG A 75 10.52 -5.46 -25.92
C ARG A 75 9.92 -4.90 -27.20
N ASP A 76 9.70 -3.59 -27.25
CA ASP A 76 9.33 -2.91 -28.48
C ASP A 76 10.57 -2.70 -29.36
N SER A 77 10.53 -3.22 -30.59
CA SER A 77 11.60 -3.08 -31.58
C SER A 77 11.05 -2.38 -32.82
N PRO A 78 11.60 -1.22 -33.23
CA PRO A 78 11.16 -0.51 -34.44
C PRO A 78 11.27 -1.34 -35.73
N SER A 79 12.19 -2.32 -35.77
CA SER A 79 12.46 -3.14 -36.94
C SER A 79 11.72 -4.48 -36.94
N GLU A 80 11.47 -5.06 -35.76
CA GLU A 80 10.96 -6.44 -35.64
C GLU A 80 9.61 -6.51 -34.91
N GLY A 81 9.08 -5.37 -34.46
CA GLY A 81 7.86 -5.30 -33.67
C GLY A 81 8.06 -5.78 -32.23
N LEU A 82 6.97 -6.24 -31.62
CA LEU A 82 6.97 -6.67 -30.23
C LEU A 82 7.63 -8.05 -30.08
N MET A 83 8.76 -8.12 -29.36
CA MET A 83 9.52 -9.35 -29.13
C MET A 83 9.42 -9.79 -27.68
N GLU A 84 9.06 -11.04 -27.43
CA GLU A 84 9.04 -11.57 -26.07
C GLU A 84 10.45 -11.67 -25.48
N VAL A 85 10.60 -11.26 -24.22
CA VAL A 85 11.82 -11.40 -23.43
C VAL A 85 11.65 -12.61 -22.53
N GLU A 86 12.55 -13.58 -22.67
CA GLU A 86 12.58 -14.75 -21.80
C GLU A 86 13.10 -14.36 -20.42
N VAL A 87 12.23 -14.44 -19.42
CA VAL A 87 12.58 -14.21 -18.02
C VAL A 87 12.74 -15.57 -17.35
N GLN A 88 13.96 -15.90 -16.91
CA GLN A 88 14.20 -17.15 -16.19
C GLN A 88 13.50 -17.10 -14.83
N SER A 89 12.59 -18.03 -14.58
CA SER A 89 12.03 -18.26 -13.25
C SER A 89 12.90 -19.29 -12.53
N ASP A 90 13.34 -18.96 -11.32
CA ASP A 90 14.06 -19.91 -10.44
C ASP A 90 13.10 -20.83 -9.66
N CYS A 91 11.79 -20.73 -9.92
CA CYS A 91 10.80 -21.41 -9.10
C CYS A 91 10.52 -22.81 -9.63
N SER A 92 10.92 -23.78 -8.82
CA SER A 92 10.41 -25.15 -8.87
C SER A 92 8.93 -25.10 -8.48
N SER A 93 8.04 -25.55 -9.37
CA SER A 93 6.60 -25.68 -9.13
C SER A 93 6.29 -26.65 -7.96
N PRO A 94 5.05 -26.74 -7.45
CA PRO A 94 4.05 -25.72 -7.12
C PRO A 94 4.03 -25.44 -5.60
N ILE A 95 3.30 -24.41 -5.18
CA ILE A 95 3.04 -24.10 -3.77
C ILE A 95 2.23 -25.25 -3.14
N THR A 96 2.91 -26.26 -2.61
CA THR A 96 2.37 -27.14 -1.59
C THR A 96 2.54 -26.48 -0.24
N ARG A 97 1.41 -26.11 0.37
CA ARG A 97 1.22 -25.97 1.83
C ARG A 97 2.32 -25.21 2.57
N GLN A 98 2.21 -23.89 2.57
CA GLN A 98 2.54 -23.11 3.75
C GLN A 98 1.75 -21.81 3.73
N SER A 99 0.81 -21.72 4.65
CA SER A 99 -0.01 -20.56 4.99
C SER A 99 0.89 -19.40 5.40
N ASN A 100 1.25 -18.56 4.44
CA ASN A 100 1.74 -17.21 4.70
C ASN A 100 0.63 -16.24 4.26
N PRO A 101 0.09 -15.37 5.13
CA PRO A 101 -1.08 -14.52 4.83
C PRO A 101 -0.82 -13.44 3.76
N LEU A 102 0.41 -13.28 3.29
CA LEU A 102 0.86 -12.21 2.39
C LEU A 102 0.16 -12.17 1.01
N HIS A 103 -0.57 -13.20 0.63
CA HIS A 103 -1.24 -13.28 -0.68
C HIS A 103 -2.72 -13.71 -0.59
N LEU A 104 -3.29 -13.68 0.62
CA LEU A 104 -4.72 -13.82 0.83
C LEU A 104 -5.39 -12.46 0.65
N TRP A 105 -6.26 -12.36 -0.34
CA TRP A 105 -6.98 -11.13 -0.66
C TRP A 105 -8.45 -11.26 -0.32
N TYR A 106 -9.02 -10.16 0.19
CA TYR A 106 -10.44 -10.03 0.48
C TYR A 106 -11.01 -8.83 -0.26
N LEU A 107 -12.15 -9.05 -0.91
CA LEU A 107 -12.96 -8.00 -1.49
C LEU A 107 -14.36 -8.09 -0.88
N GLY A 108 -14.71 -7.13 -0.03
CA GLY A 108 -16.03 -7.04 0.60
C GLY A 108 -17.16 -6.83 -0.41
N ALA A 109 -18.40 -7.02 0.04
CA ALA A 109 -19.59 -6.83 -0.80
C ALA A 109 -19.65 -5.43 -1.42
N ASP A 110 -19.31 -4.42 -0.60
CA ASP A 110 -19.35 -2.99 -0.97
C ASP A 110 -17.98 -2.45 -1.42
N ASP A 111 -16.92 -3.28 -1.36
CA ASP A 111 -15.61 -2.86 -1.83
C ASP A 111 -15.58 -2.89 -3.37
N GLU A 112 -15.25 -1.75 -3.98
CA GLU A 112 -15.13 -1.65 -5.44
C GLU A 112 -13.82 -2.26 -5.96
N ALA A 113 -12.74 -2.14 -5.19
CA ALA A 113 -11.40 -2.54 -5.59
C ALA A 113 -10.52 -2.92 -4.39
N VAL A 114 -9.50 -3.73 -4.66
CA VAL A 114 -8.37 -3.98 -3.75
C VAL A 114 -7.07 -3.82 -4.53
N SER A 115 -6.11 -3.09 -3.96
CA SER A 115 -4.84 -2.74 -4.62
C SER A 115 -3.64 -2.98 -3.72
N TRP A 116 -2.55 -3.45 -4.31
CA TRP A 116 -1.28 -3.64 -3.64
C TRP A 116 -0.12 -3.48 -4.61
N ASP A 117 1.06 -3.24 -4.05
CA ASP A 117 2.28 -3.07 -4.82
C ASP A 117 3.09 -4.37 -4.81
N ILE A 118 3.58 -4.76 -5.98
CA ILE A 118 4.55 -5.84 -6.15
C ILE A 118 5.86 -5.27 -6.66
N PRO A 119 7.02 -5.74 -6.16
CA PRO A 119 8.30 -5.31 -6.68
C PRO A 119 8.51 -5.81 -8.11
N LEU A 120 9.20 -5.03 -8.92
CA LEU A 120 9.75 -5.49 -10.19
C LEU A 120 10.76 -6.61 -9.91
N GLY A 121 10.43 -7.82 -10.31
CA GLY A 121 11.20 -9.01 -9.98
C GLY A 121 12.66 -8.92 -10.41
N GLU A 122 13.55 -9.49 -9.59
CA GLU A 122 14.99 -9.44 -9.84
C GLU A 122 15.37 -10.12 -11.16
N ASN A 123 14.76 -11.27 -11.48
CA ASN A 123 15.01 -11.98 -12.72
C ASN A 123 14.53 -11.21 -13.94
N LEU A 124 13.38 -10.55 -13.85
CA LEU A 124 12.95 -9.62 -14.89
C LEU A 124 13.97 -8.48 -15.08
N SER A 125 14.40 -7.86 -13.98
CA SER A 125 15.38 -6.77 -14.00
C SER A 125 16.73 -7.17 -14.61
N ARG A 126 17.13 -8.44 -14.44
CA ARG A 126 18.34 -9.02 -15.07
C ARG A 126 18.15 -9.34 -16.55
N SER A 127 16.93 -9.65 -16.98
CA SER A 127 16.62 -10.12 -18.35
C SER A 127 16.43 -8.98 -19.34
N VAL A 128 16.11 -7.77 -18.85
CA VAL A 128 15.92 -6.59 -19.70
C VAL A 128 17.23 -5.79 -19.86
N ILE A 129 17.41 -5.19 -21.04
CA ILE A 129 18.47 -4.23 -21.31
C ILE A 129 18.15 -2.92 -20.59
N LYS A 130 19.09 -2.44 -19.79
CA LYS A 130 19.01 -1.17 -19.07
C LYS A 130 19.28 -0.02 -20.03
N SER A 131 18.25 0.70 -20.44
CA SER A 131 18.35 1.84 -21.34
C SER A 131 17.07 2.67 -21.29
N GLU A 132 17.23 4.00 -21.29
CA GLU A 132 16.12 4.94 -21.44
C GLU A 132 15.46 4.88 -22.84
N TRP A 133 16.16 4.30 -23.83
CA TRP A 133 15.72 4.24 -25.23
C TRP A 133 14.96 2.97 -25.57
N ILE A 134 14.93 2.00 -24.65
CA ILE A 134 14.28 0.70 -24.88
C ILE A 134 13.04 0.62 -24.00
N THR A 135 11.88 0.47 -24.65
CA THR A 135 10.59 0.31 -23.96
C THR A 135 10.19 -1.15 -23.95
N TYR A 136 9.68 -1.59 -22.80
CA TYR A 136 9.11 -2.91 -22.57
C TYR A 136 7.63 -2.79 -22.26
N GLU A 137 6.86 -3.82 -22.58
CA GLU A 137 5.49 -4.02 -22.11
C GLU A 137 5.44 -5.21 -21.17
N LEU A 138 4.99 -4.99 -19.93
CA LEU A 138 4.59 -6.07 -19.03
C LEU A 138 3.13 -6.39 -19.31
N PHE A 139 2.82 -7.66 -19.52
CA PHE A 139 1.50 -8.12 -19.92
C PHE A 139 1.02 -9.27 -19.03
N TRP A 140 -0.21 -9.16 -18.52
CA TRP A 140 -0.92 -10.24 -17.83
C TRP A 140 -1.67 -11.10 -18.85
N PRO A 141 -1.27 -12.36 -19.08
CA PRO A 141 -1.93 -13.24 -20.04
C PRO A 141 -3.27 -13.79 -19.55
N GLY A 142 -3.62 -13.61 -18.28
CA GLY A 142 -4.76 -14.27 -17.65
C GLY A 142 -4.36 -15.56 -16.96
N GLY A 143 -5.12 -15.94 -15.95
CA GLY A 143 -4.82 -17.10 -15.11
C GLY A 143 -6.01 -17.59 -14.32
N GLU A 144 -5.87 -18.80 -13.81
CA GLU A 144 -6.85 -19.46 -12.95
C GLU A 144 -6.42 -19.37 -11.49
N VAL A 145 -7.39 -19.15 -10.61
CA VAL A 145 -7.21 -19.12 -9.17
C VAL A 145 -8.05 -20.24 -8.57
N HIS A 146 -7.39 -21.25 -8.01
CA HIS A 146 -8.06 -22.41 -7.40
C HIS A 146 -8.41 -22.21 -5.93
N LEU A 147 -7.63 -21.40 -5.21
CA LEU A 147 -7.82 -21.12 -3.80
C LEU A 147 -8.71 -19.88 -3.67
N TRP A 148 -10.02 -20.07 -3.62
CA TRP A 148 -10.99 -18.98 -3.46
C TRP A 148 -12.27 -19.46 -2.78
N ASP A 149 -12.99 -18.56 -2.12
CA ASP A 149 -14.32 -18.83 -1.60
C ASP A 149 -15.17 -17.55 -1.51
N TRP A 150 -16.49 -17.74 -1.41
CA TRP A 150 -17.39 -16.66 -1.06
C TRP A 150 -17.31 -16.39 0.44
N GLY A 151 -17.20 -15.11 0.81
CA GLY A 151 -17.26 -14.71 2.21
C GLY A 151 -18.67 -14.57 2.74
N SER A 152 -18.81 -14.68 4.06
CA SER A 152 -20.06 -14.34 4.73
C SER A 152 -20.21 -12.82 4.79
N ASN A 153 -21.45 -12.33 4.73
CA ASN A 153 -21.75 -10.91 4.84
C ASN A 153 -21.34 -10.31 6.21
N ASP A 154 -21.18 -11.16 7.22
CA ASP A 154 -20.80 -10.78 8.60
C ASP A 154 -19.28 -10.84 8.85
N THR A 155 -18.47 -11.08 7.82
CA THR A 155 -17.02 -11.28 8.02
C THR A 155 -16.32 -9.93 8.19
N ASN A 156 -16.05 -9.56 9.45
CA ASN A 156 -15.20 -8.42 9.77
C ASN A 156 -13.78 -8.62 9.21
N LYS A 157 -13.27 -7.61 8.48
CA LYS A 157 -11.89 -7.59 7.92
C LYS A 157 -10.80 -7.88 8.97
N GLU A 158 -11.10 -7.63 10.25
CA GLU A 158 -10.17 -7.70 11.38
C GLU A 158 -10.17 -9.06 12.11
N ASN A 159 -11.19 -9.91 11.89
CA ASN A 159 -11.32 -11.24 12.51
C ASN A 159 -11.30 -12.35 11.45
N LEU A 160 -10.42 -12.21 10.45
CA LEU A 160 -10.11 -13.31 9.54
C LEU A 160 -9.31 -14.37 10.31
N GLU A 161 -10.02 -15.16 11.14
CA GLU A 161 -9.53 -16.48 11.51
C GLU A 161 -9.23 -17.19 10.19
N ILE A 162 -7.95 -17.50 9.99
CA ILE A 162 -7.41 -18.10 8.78
C ILE A 162 -8.12 -19.44 8.60
N THR A 163 -9.27 -19.41 7.95
CA THR A 163 -9.94 -20.61 7.48
C THR A 163 -9.08 -21.03 6.29
N GLU A 164 -8.36 -22.14 6.43
CA GLU A 164 -7.55 -22.68 5.35
C GLU A 164 -8.41 -22.76 4.09
N LEU A 165 -8.16 -21.90 3.10
CA LEU A 165 -8.86 -21.95 1.82
C LEU A 165 -8.50 -23.29 1.16
N GLU A 166 -9.50 -24.10 0.89
CA GLU A 166 -9.32 -25.31 0.11
C GLU A 166 -9.39 -25.01 -1.38
N ALA A 167 -8.61 -25.76 -2.17
CA ALA A 167 -8.65 -25.64 -3.63
C ALA A 167 -10.02 -26.08 -4.16
N LYS A 168 -10.72 -25.16 -4.82
CA LYS A 168 -11.98 -25.43 -5.50
C LYS A 168 -11.73 -26.20 -6.79
N SER A 169 -12.61 -27.15 -7.08
CA SER A 169 -12.61 -27.90 -8.35
C SER A 169 -12.92 -27.00 -9.55
N THR A 170 -13.67 -25.92 -9.32
CA THR A 170 -13.94 -24.87 -10.32
C THR A 170 -13.07 -23.66 -10.02
N PRO A 171 -11.99 -23.41 -10.79
CA PRO A 171 -11.17 -22.23 -10.59
C PRO A 171 -11.94 -20.96 -10.97
N MET A 172 -11.62 -19.88 -10.27
CA MET A 172 -12.00 -18.53 -10.66
C MET A 172 -11.04 -18.05 -11.76
N THR A 173 -11.57 -17.44 -12.83
CA THR A 173 -10.75 -16.90 -13.91
C THR A 173 -10.43 -15.42 -13.66
N LEU A 174 -9.13 -15.08 -13.61
CA LEU A 174 -8.65 -13.71 -13.72
C LEU A 174 -8.29 -13.42 -15.18
N PRO A 175 -9.13 -12.66 -15.91
CA PRO A 175 -8.93 -12.44 -17.35
C PRO A 175 -7.63 -11.68 -17.62
N GLY A 176 -6.97 -12.05 -18.71
CA GLY A 176 -5.80 -11.38 -19.23
C GLY A 176 -6.12 -10.08 -19.96
N GLY A 177 -5.08 -9.32 -20.27
CA GLY A 177 -5.19 -8.06 -21.02
C GLY A 177 -4.59 -6.86 -20.31
N ALA A 178 -4.43 -6.93 -18.99
CA ALA A 178 -3.81 -5.87 -18.21
C ALA A 178 -2.34 -5.72 -18.63
N ARG A 179 -1.90 -4.49 -18.90
CA ARG A 179 -0.53 -4.20 -19.34
C ARG A 179 -0.13 -2.76 -19.02
N PHE A 180 1.17 -2.55 -18.95
CA PHE A 180 1.75 -1.21 -18.95
C PHE A 180 3.13 -1.23 -19.62
N SER A 181 3.57 -0.06 -20.09
CA SER A 181 4.86 0.11 -20.74
C SER A 181 5.87 0.76 -19.79
N PHE A 182 7.12 0.30 -19.80
CA PHE A 182 8.17 0.81 -18.93
C PHE A 182 9.56 0.78 -19.57
N THR A 183 10.49 1.49 -18.94
CA THR A 183 11.94 1.44 -19.22
C THR A 183 12.69 1.13 -17.92
N LEU A 184 13.79 0.39 -18.02
CA LEU A 184 14.71 0.19 -16.90
C LEU A 184 15.98 0.99 -17.17
N ILE A 185 16.31 1.93 -16.30
CA ILE A 185 17.44 2.86 -16.45
C ILE A 185 18.52 2.45 -15.46
N GLU A 186 19.77 2.46 -15.92
CA GLU A 186 20.93 2.24 -15.06
C GLU A 186 21.23 3.48 -14.22
N GLY A 187 21.42 3.29 -12.92
CA GLY A 187 21.66 4.35 -11.94
C GLY A 187 20.49 4.56 -10.99
N SER A 188 20.50 5.70 -10.31
CA SER A 188 19.46 6.17 -9.40
C SER A 188 18.42 7.01 -10.14
N ALA A 189 17.21 7.08 -9.56
CA ALA A 189 16.22 8.03 -10.02
C ALA A 189 16.83 9.45 -10.01
N PRO A 190 16.61 10.28 -11.05
CA PRO A 190 17.13 11.63 -11.06
C PRO A 190 16.61 12.37 -9.83
N PRO A 191 17.48 13.15 -9.15
CA PRO A 191 17.04 13.93 -8.01
C PRO A 191 15.91 14.85 -8.47
N PRO A 192 14.85 15.00 -7.66
CA PRO A 192 13.76 15.92 -8.02
C PRO A 192 14.32 17.33 -8.23
N PRO A 193 13.69 18.14 -9.10
CA PRO A 193 14.14 19.50 -9.37
C PRO A 193 14.23 20.30 -8.06
N PRO A 194 15.33 21.05 -7.82
CA PRO A 194 15.47 21.86 -6.61
C PRO A 194 14.46 23.00 -6.63
N ARG A 195 13.82 23.24 -5.48
CA ARG A 195 12.85 24.32 -5.26
C ARG A 195 13.64 25.52 -4.62
N PRO A 196 13.43 26.81 -5.02
CA PRO A 196 14.12 28.04 -4.50
C PRO A 196 14.13 28.27 -2.94
N LEU A 197 14.66 29.36 -2.36
CA LEU A 197 15.13 29.39 -0.94
C LEU A 197 14.68 30.56 0.00
N THR A 198 13.41 30.82 0.35
CA THR A 198 13.11 31.74 1.51
C THR A 198 11.86 31.46 2.41
N PRO A 199 11.98 31.38 3.78
CA PRO A 199 10.85 30.99 4.65
C PRO A 199 10.06 32.19 5.14
N PRO A 200 8.72 32.16 5.14
CA PRO A 200 7.98 33.09 5.98
C PRO A 200 7.93 32.56 7.41
N ILE A 201 8.53 33.31 8.33
CA ILE A 201 8.13 33.30 9.75
C ILE A 201 6.72 33.89 9.79
N VAL A 202 5.73 33.15 10.28
CA VAL A 202 4.39 33.68 10.53
C VAL A 202 4.00 33.36 11.97
N GLU A 203 3.91 34.42 12.77
CA GLU A 203 3.27 34.44 14.08
C GLU A 203 1.78 34.10 13.95
N LEU A 204 1.23 33.44 14.98
CA LEU A 204 -0.21 33.19 15.08
C LEU A 204 -0.96 34.54 15.10
N ASP A 205 -1.60 34.91 14.00
CA ASP A 205 -2.75 35.81 14.03
C ASP A 205 -3.86 35.31 13.09
N LEU A 206 -5.06 35.17 13.65
CA LEU A 206 -6.28 34.71 13.01
C LEU A 206 -6.92 35.89 12.27
N SER A 207 -6.41 36.26 11.10
CA SER A 207 -7.26 36.84 10.04
C SER A 207 -6.51 37.08 8.74
N THR A 208 -7.21 36.76 7.64
CA THR A 208 -7.02 37.16 6.23
C THR A 208 -6.27 36.22 5.28
N LEU A 209 -6.94 35.92 4.16
CA LEU A 209 -6.45 35.44 2.86
C LEU A 209 -6.73 36.56 1.83
N PRO A 210 -6.21 36.50 0.60
CA PRO A 210 -4.87 36.09 0.15
C PRO A 210 -4.24 37.17 -0.77
N ALA A 211 -2.94 37.06 -1.08
CA ALA A 211 -2.33 37.80 -2.19
C ALA A 211 -1.30 36.92 -2.91
N ASP A 212 -1.37 36.93 -4.24
CA ASP A 212 -0.44 36.29 -5.18
C ASP A 212 1.04 36.63 -4.87
N MET A 213 1.97 35.66 -4.99
CA MET A 213 3.25 35.81 -5.71
C MET A 213 4.24 34.64 -5.52
N GLU A 214 4.85 34.29 -6.66
CA GLU A 214 6.27 33.94 -6.89
C GLU A 214 6.90 32.65 -6.33
N ASP A 215 7.55 31.94 -7.26
CA ASP A 215 8.34 30.73 -7.11
C ASP A 215 9.62 30.97 -6.29
N THR A 216 9.49 30.81 -4.97
CA THR A 216 10.56 30.98 -3.97
C THR A 216 11.01 29.66 -3.35
N GLY A 217 10.43 28.54 -3.82
CA GLY A 217 10.66 27.13 -3.54
C GLY A 217 11.14 26.63 -2.21
N GLU A 218 10.70 27.26 -1.15
CA GLU A 218 10.76 26.57 0.11
C GLU A 218 9.81 25.38 0.19
N TRP A 219 10.18 24.46 1.07
CA TRP A 219 9.29 23.40 1.50
C TRP A 219 8.16 24.02 2.32
N GLU A 220 6.97 24.07 1.74
CA GLU A 220 5.77 24.48 2.47
C GLU A 220 5.42 23.42 3.52
N SER A 221 5.34 23.84 4.79
CA SER A 221 4.96 22.95 5.86
C SER A 221 3.45 22.78 5.85
N TRP A 222 2.99 21.59 5.52
CA TRP A 222 1.60 21.21 5.65
C TRP A 222 1.41 20.28 6.84
N ARG A 223 0.26 20.40 7.51
CA ARG A 223 -0.16 19.52 8.59
C ARG A 223 -1.37 18.74 8.10
N GLY A 224 -1.26 17.42 8.10
CA GLY A 224 -2.42 16.57 7.86
C GLY A 224 -3.38 16.58 9.03
N ASP A 225 -4.67 16.52 8.69
CA ASP A 225 -5.74 16.26 9.63
C ASP A 225 -5.74 14.79 10.08
N GLY A 226 -5.00 13.94 9.36
CA GLY A 226 -4.67 12.57 9.74
C GLY A 226 -3.82 12.50 11.00
N VAL A 227 -4.41 12.03 12.10
CA VAL A 227 -3.71 11.79 13.35
C VAL A 227 -2.98 10.44 13.27
N CYS A 228 -1.67 10.49 13.04
CA CYS A 228 -0.79 9.32 13.04
C CYS A 228 -0.46 8.88 14.47
N GLY A 229 -0.70 7.60 14.79
CA GLY A 229 -0.22 6.98 16.02
C GLY A 229 -1.10 7.12 17.26
N TYR A 230 -2.27 7.77 17.17
CA TYR A 230 -3.23 7.85 18.27
C TYR A 230 -4.43 6.94 18.01
N ALA A 231 -4.92 6.28 19.05
CA ALA A 231 -6.25 5.70 19.02
C ALA A 231 -7.28 6.84 19.15
N LEU A 232 -8.32 6.80 18.32
CA LEU A 232 -9.46 7.72 18.43
C LEU A 232 -10.35 7.21 19.56
N PHE A 233 -10.49 8.03 20.60
CA PHE A 233 -11.44 7.82 21.68
C PHE A 233 -12.60 8.81 21.53
N GLU A 234 -13.70 8.52 22.22
CA GLU A 234 -14.83 9.43 22.32
C GLU A 234 -14.38 10.74 22.98
N ASP A 235 -15.06 11.85 22.67
CA ASP A 235 -14.77 13.16 23.25
C ASP A 235 -15.11 13.23 24.75
N GLU A 236 -15.84 12.23 25.26
CA GLU A 236 -16.15 12.05 26.67
C GLU A 236 -15.03 11.30 27.40
N ASP A 237 -14.91 11.54 28.72
CA ASP A 237 -13.90 10.89 29.57
C ASP A 237 -14.29 9.42 29.79
N VAL A 238 -13.75 8.52 28.97
CA VAL A 238 -14.11 7.09 29.00
C VAL A 238 -13.07 6.28 29.76
N PRO A 239 -13.47 5.43 30.73
CA PRO A 239 -12.55 4.51 31.40
C PRO A 239 -12.06 3.44 30.43
N ARG A 240 -10.74 3.22 30.41
CA ARG A 240 -10.09 2.18 29.61
C ARG A 240 -9.13 1.36 30.46
N THR A 241 -9.31 0.04 30.39
CA THR A 241 -8.37 -0.91 30.99
C THR A 241 -7.13 -1.01 30.10
N VAL A 242 -5.96 -0.73 30.67
CA VAL A 242 -4.68 -0.70 29.95
C VAL A 242 -4.34 -2.09 29.40
N GLY A 243 -4.47 -3.14 30.22
CA GLY A 243 -4.10 -4.51 29.83
C GLY A 243 -4.91 -5.11 28.69
N THR A 244 -6.13 -4.63 28.43
CA THR A 244 -7.01 -5.19 27.39
C THR A 244 -7.27 -4.25 26.21
N SER A 245 -6.89 -2.98 26.32
CA SER A 245 -7.15 -1.98 25.27
C SER A 245 -6.07 -2.02 24.19
N ASP A 246 -6.47 -1.96 22.91
CA ASP A 246 -5.55 -1.89 21.77
C ASP A 246 -4.89 -0.51 21.61
N GLY A 247 -5.35 0.48 22.38
CA GLY A 247 -4.76 1.81 22.42
C GLY A 247 -3.47 1.90 23.25
N PHE A 248 -3.11 0.84 23.99
CA PHE A 248 -1.90 0.78 24.81
C PHE A 248 -0.96 -0.31 24.31
N MET A 249 0.34 -0.02 24.39
CA MET A 249 1.42 -0.89 23.95
C MET A 249 2.38 -1.19 25.09
N SER A 250 2.87 -2.42 25.16
CA SER A 250 3.99 -2.80 26.02
C SER A 250 5.13 -3.36 25.17
N LEU A 251 6.37 -3.13 25.59
CA LEU A 251 7.57 -3.66 24.95
C LEU A 251 8.40 -4.42 25.97
N GLN A 252 8.84 -5.62 25.62
CA GLN A 252 9.89 -6.33 26.36
C GLN A 252 11.27 -5.73 26.06
N PRO A 253 12.27 -5.96 26.93
CA PRO A 253 13.64 -5.53 26.66
C PRO A 253 14.15 -6.08 25.32
N ASN A 254 14.63 -5.17 24.45
CA ASN A 254 15.09 -5.43 23.08
C ASN A 254 13.98 -5.80 22.07
N GLU A 255 12.72 -5.74 22.47
CA GLU A 255 11.61 -5.85 21.53
C GLU A 255 11.50 -4.57 20.69
N THR A 256 11.10 -4.73 19.43
CA THR A 256 10.81 -3.62 18.54
C THR A 256 9.38 -3.79 18.05
N TRP A 257 8.61 -2.72 18.14
CA TRP A 257 7.27 -2.67 17.58
C TRP A 257 7.23 -1.75 16.37
N CYS A 258 6.56 -2.18 15.32
CA CYS A 258 6.36 -1.42 14.10
C CYS A 258 4.90 -1.57 13.65
N LYS A 259 4.31 -0.46 13.21
CA LYS A 259 3.00 -0.46 12.55
C LYS A 259 3.12 0.30 11.23
N GLU A 260 2.83 -0.41 10.15
CA GLU A 260 2.79 0.17 8.81
C GLU A 260 1.39 0.73 8.55
N ARG A 261 1.32 1.97 8.04
CA ARG A 261 0.07 2.60 7.60
C ARG A 261 0.28 3.12 6.19
N LYS A 262 -0.65 2.81 5.29
CA LYS A 262 -0.71 3.43 3.97
C LYS A 262 -1.24 4.86 4.13
N LEU A 263 -0.52 5.85 3.62
CA LEU A 263 -0.95 7.25 3.62
C LEU A 263 -2.12 7.43 2.64
N GLY A 264 -3.26 7.92 3.13
CA GLY A 264 -4.43 8.23 2.33
C GLY A 264 -4.37 9.63 1.74
N MET A 265 -4.59 9.76 0.43
CA MET A 265 -4.48 11.03 -0.33
C MET A 265 -5.43 12.16 0.12
N VAL A 266 -6.42 11.89 0.97
CA VAL A 266 -7.44 12.87 1.36
C VAL A 266 -7.20 13.44 2.77
N VAL A 267 -6.43 12.74 3.61
CA VAL A 267 -6.26 13.09 5.03
C VAL A 267 -4.79 13.21 5.43
N ASP A 268 -3.92 12.48 4.73
CA ASP A 268 -2.50 12.36 5.04
C ASP A 268 -1.59 13.09 4.03
N LEU A 269 -2.18 13.67 2.97
CA LEU A 269 -1.49 14.53 2.00
C LEU A 269 -2.22 15.88 1.83
N PRO A 270 -1.51 16.97 1.48
CA PRO A 270 -2.11 18.24 1.10
C PRO A 270 -3.22 18.06 0.06
N GLU A 271 -4.31 18.84 0.15
CA GLU A 271 -5.42 18.75 -0.82
C GLU A 271 -5.00 19.04 -2.26
N ASP A 272 -3.92 19.81 -2.44
CA ASP A 272 -3.32 20.18 -3.71
C ASP A 272 -2.17 19.27 -4.13
N ALA A 273 -1.88 18.19 -3.38
CA ALA A 273 -0.86 17.21 -3.67
C ALA A 273 -1.04 16.62 -5.08
N ARG A 274 0.03 16.67 -5.88
CA ARG A 274 0.00 16.19 -7.27
C ARG A 274 0.79 14.90 -7.42
N GLY A 275 0.35 14.02 -8.30
CA GLY A 275 1.15 12.84 -8.65
C GLY A 275 2.51 13.25 -9.22
N GLY A 276 3.54 12.52 -8.82
CA GLY A 276 4.94 12.84 -9.06
C GLY A 276 5.55 13.85 -8.08
N GLU A 277 4.77 14.44 -7.17
CA GLU A 277 5.32 15.37 -6.16
C GLU A 277 6.12 14.63 -5.10
N VAL A 278 7.32 15.12 -4.79
CA VAL A 278 8.14 14.60 -3.71
C VAL A 278 7.76 15.31 -2.41
N MET A 279 7.44 14.52 -1.40
CA MET A 279 7.07 14.97 -0.08
C MET A 279 8.01 14.38 0.97
N ARG A 280 8.20 15.13 2.06
CA ARG A 280 9.01 14.73 3.20
C ARG A 280 8.13 14.64 4.43
N HIS A 281 8.17 13.48 5.07
CA HIS A 281 7.51 13.25 6.34
C HIS A 281 8.54 13.11 7.45
N GLN A 282 8.34 13.84 8.54
CA GLN A 282 9.15 13.70 9.74
C GLN A 282 8.23 13.76 10.95
N PHE A 283 8.35 12.78 11.82
CA PHE A 283 7.79 12.88 13.16
C PHE A 283 8.61 13.89 13.94
N LYS A 284 8.00 15.00 14.39
CA LYS A 284 8.69 16.09 15.09
C LYS A 284 9.12 15.75 16.53
N GLY A 285 8.80 14.56 16.99
CA GLY A 285 8.93 14.21 18.40
C GLY A 285 7.66 14.56 19.17
N CYS A 286 7.48 13.93 20.32
CA CYS A 286 6.41 14.27 21.24
C CYS A 286 6.84 13.96 22.67
N LYS A 287 5.98 14.31 23.61
CA LYS A 287 6.12 13.89 24.99
C LYS A 287 4.96 12.97 25.35
N TRP A 288 5.26 11.81 25.88
CA TRP A 288 4.26 10.96 26.49
C TRP A 288 4.03 11.41 27.92
N THR A 289 2.79 11.79 28.19
CA THR A 289 2.34 12.28 29.49
C THR A 289 1.94 11.15 30.43
N TRP A 290 1.76 9.92 29.92
CA TRP A 290 1.44 8.75 30.72
C TRP A 290 2.17 7.50 30.20
N TRP A 291 2.68 6.70 31.13
CA TRP A 291 3.36 5.43 30.91
C TRP A 291 3.52 4.69 32.25
N ASP A 292 3.65 3.36 32.20
CA ASP A 292 3.99 2.53 33.37
C ASP A 292 4.93 1.38 32.99
N TRP A 293 5.51 0.73 34.00
CA TRP A 293 6.40 -0.41 33.80
C TRP A 293 5.63 -1.73 33.84
N GLY A 294 5.83 -2.56 32.81
CA GLY A 294 5.29 -3.92 32.79
C GLY A 294 4.88 -4.35 31.39
N ILE A 295 4.36 -5.57 31.30
CA ILE A 295 3.63 -6.07 30.13
C ILE A 295 2.13 -5.84 30.33
N LYS A 296 1.32 -5.97 29.27
CA LYS A 296 -0.13 -5.71 29.35
C LYS A 296 -0.81 -6.53 30.46
N GLU A 297 -0.36 -7.76 30.70
CA GLU A 297 -0.89 -8.65 31.73
C GLU A 297 -0.71 -8.09 33.15
N ASP A 298 0.34 -7.31 33.41
CA ASP A 298 0.58 -6.65 34.71
C ASP A 298 -0.44 -5.52 34.96
N HIS A 299 -1.07 -5.02 33.89
CA HIS A 299 -1.95 -3.86 33.89
C HIS A 299 -3.43 -4.20 33.59
N MET A 300 -3.84 -5.44 33.85
CA MET A 300 -5.23 -5.89 33.69
C MET A 300 -6.22 -5.17 34.62
N ASP A 301 -5.74 -4.70 35.78
CA ASP A 301 -6.54 -3.93 36.74
C ASP A 301 -6.26 -2.42 36.66
N THR A 302 -5.36 -1.99 35.78
CA THR A 302 -5.04 -0.57 35.59
C THR A 302 -6.07 0.09 34.69
N ILE A 303 -6.82 1.05 35.25
CA ILE A 303 -7.83 1.81 34.53
C ILE A 303 -7.39 3.27 34.44
N VAL A 304 -7.37 3.78 33.22
CA VAL A 304 -7.09 5.19 32.92
C VAL A 304 -8.29 5.82 32.23
N MET A 305 -8.44 7.13 32.43
CA MET A 305 -9.50 7.89 31.77
C MET A 305 -8.92 8.58 30.55
N VAL A 306 -9.52 8.35 29.38
CA VAL A 306 -9.00 8.80 28.08
C VAL A 306 -10.06 9.61 27.35
N VAL A 307 -9.64 10.72 26.73
CA VAL A 307 -10.50 11.58 25.90
C VAL A 307 -9.89 11.81 24.51
N GLY A 308 -10.76 11.94 23.51
CA GLY A 308 -10.44 12.41 22.16
C GLY A 308 -9.25 11.68 21.53
N PHE A 309 -8.18 12.41 21.21
CA PHE A 309 -6.97 11.86 20.59
C PHE A 309 -6.02 11.16 21.58
N GLY A 310 -6.54 10.36 22.51
CA GLY A 310 -5.72 9.55 23.41
C GLY A 310 -5.10 10.33 24.57
N VAL A 311 -5.68 11.47 24.96
CA VAL A 311 -5.21 12.25 26.10
C VAL A 311 -5.68 11.57 27.38
N ILE A 312 -4.74 11.22 28.26
CA ILE A 312 -5.06 10.62 29.56
C ILE A 312 -5.31 11.74 30.57
N THR A 313 -6.52 11.76 31.12
CA THR A 313 -6.97 12.77 32.10
C THR A 313 -6.82 12.29 33.54
N LYS A 314 -6.89 10.96 33.77
CA LYS A 314 -6.73 10.34 35.09
C LYS A 314 -5.91 9.03 34.99
N PRO A 315 -4.94 8.81 35.89
CA PRO A 315 -4.53 9.73 36.97
C PRO A 315 -3.87 11.01 36.41
N ALA A 316 -4.18 12.15 37.05
CA ALA A 316 -3.56 13.41 36.68
C ALA A 316 -2.06 13.36 37.02
N ASP A 317 -1.21 13.90 36.14
CA ASP A 317 0.25 13.93 36.33
C ASP A 317 0.92 12.53 36.41
N ASN A 318 0.28 11.48 35.86
CA ASN A 318 0.83 10.11 35.80
C ASN A 318 1.36 9.59 37.16
N ASP A 319 0.66 9.94 38.25
CA ASP A 319 1.07 9.68 39.64
C ASP A 319 2.48 10.19 39.98
N GLY A 320 2.91 11.31 39.38
CA GLY A 320 4.21 11.95 39.60
C GLY A 320 5.36 11.34 38.79
N ARG A 321 5.09 10.45 37.84
CA ARG A 321 6.11 9.91 36.92
C ARG A 321 6.52 10.98 35.89
N PRO A 322 7.81 11.05 35.52
CA PRO A 322 8.30 12.05 34.57
C PRO A 322 7.75 11.80 33.16
N GLU A 323 7.63 12.86 32.37
CA GLU A 323 7.32 12.76 30.94
C GLU A 323 8.41 11.97 30.20
N VAL A 324 8.01 11.10 29.27
CA VAL A 324 8.94 10.45 28.34
C VAL A 324 9.02 11.28 27.08
N VAL A 325 10.23 11.70 26.72
CA VAL A 325 10.47 12.44 25.48
C VAL A 325 10.75 11.43 24.36
N VAL A 326 9.88 11.42 23.36
CA VAL A 326 10.14 10.73 22.09
C VAL A 326 10.80 11.73 21.15
N PRO A 327 12.06 11.52 20.74
CA PRO A 327 12.75 12.45 19.87
C PRO A 327 12.11 12.47 18.48
N ALA A 328 12.44 13.51 17.72
CA ALA A 328 12.10 13.56 16.30
C ALA A 328 12.68 12.36 15.56
N SER A 329 11.94 11.83 14.59
CA SER A 329 12.43 10.77 13.72
C SER A 329 13.43 11.33 12.70
N ASN A 330 14.10 10.41 12.01
CA ASN A 330 14.66 10.71 10.70
C ASN A 330 13.55 11.14 9.73
N MET A 331 13.94 11.89 8.71
CA MET A 331 13.03 12.32 7.64
C MET A 331 12.91 11.21 6.60
N VAL A 332 11.67 10.92 6.19
CA VAL A 332 11.36 10.00 5.10
C VAL A 332 10.92 10.82 3.91
N GLU A 333 11.49 10.54 2.74
CA GLU A 333 11.11 11.17 1.48
C GLU A 333 10.33 10.15 0.65
N PHE A 334 9.20 10.57 0.08
CA PHE A 334 8.34 9.72 -0.75
C PHE A 334 7.75 10.53 -1.89
N THR A 335 7.34 9.85 -2.96
CA THR A 335 6.69 10.47 -4.11
C THR A 335 5.21 10.15 -4.09
N VAL A 336 4.37 11.17 -4.25
CA VAL A 336 2.92 11.04 -4.39
C VAL A 336 2.65 10.30 -5.70
N ALA A 337 1.98 9.15 -5.62
CA ALA A 337 1.55 8.44 -6.82
C ALA A 337 0.42 9.22 -7.52
N ASP A 338 0.41 9.24 -8.85
CA ASP A 338 -0.73 9.75 -9.61
C ASP A 338 -2.01 9.01 -9.17
N ARG A 339 -3.10 9.74 -8.94
CA ARG A 339 -4.44 9.14 -8.94
C ARG A 339 -4.66 8.55 -10.32
N GLY A 340 -4.39 7.25 -10.46
CA GLY A 340 -4.85 6.49 -11.61
C GLY A 340 -6.34 6.77 -11.81
N ARG A 341 -6.69 7.35 -12.96
CA ARG A 341 -8.09 7.49 -13.38
C ARG A 341 -8.66 6.14 -13.76
#